data_AF-A0A7V6MXW3-F1
#
_entry.id   AF-A0A7V6MXW3-F1
#
_cell.length_a   1.000
_cell.length_b   1.000
_cell.length_c   1.000
_cell.angle_alpha   90.00
_cell.angle_beta   90.00
_cell.angle_gamma   90.00
#
_symmetry.space_group_name_H-M   'P 1'
#
loop_
_entity.id
_entity.type
_entity.pdbx_description
1 polymer ?
#
loop_
_entity_poly.entity_id
_entity_poly.type
_entity_poly.pdbx_seq_one_letter_code
_entity_poly.pdbx_strand_id
1 'polypeptide(L)'
;VQAGVFKNVAIVGGGSVAKLGMKFAGNLKHNMPITEDQLGAIAIVIGENDGKSPVIRLDAIGKHDIAAGSSAQAIYKKLIVEPLERIGMGILDIDKFAVELHNPDITEPNGNGNVPRNNYRTIAGMAVLRGEMDKSKMDSYEDKYGMPGFSPTQGHIPSAIPFLIHARQMIMKGEIKNSMFVGKGSMFLGKMTDLSDGMSFIIEKNNSRKS
;
A
#
# COMPACT_ATOMS: atom_id res chain seq x y z
N VAL A 1 13.79 8.40 15.83
CA VAL A 1 13.89 6.99 16.22
C VAL A 1 15.21 6.40 15.72
N GLN A 2 15.33 5.96 14.46
CA GLN A 2 16.58 5.33 13.98
C GLN A 2 17.83 6.22 14.13
N ALA A 3 17.70 7.52 13.86
CA ALA A 3 18.79 8.49 14.01
C ALA A 3 19.07 8.90 15.47
N GLY A 4 18.39 8.32 16.47
CA GLY A 4 18.58 8.65 17.89
C GLY A 4 18.02 9.99 18.37
N VAL A 5 17.54 10.85 17.47
CA VAL A 5 17.06 12.22 17.82
C VAL A 5 15.83 12.20 18.74
N PHE A 6 14.89 11.29 18.48
CA PHE A 6 13.65 11.14 19.25
C PHE A 6 13.40 9.67 19.54
N LYS A 7 12.97 9.36 20.77
CA LYS A 7 12.57 8.00 21.20
C LYS A 7 11.27 7.54 20.57
N ASN A 8 10.35 8.47 20.34
CA ASN A 8 9.06 8.20 19.71
C ASN A 8 8.78 9.25 18.65
N VAL A 9 8.18 8.82 17.54
CA VAL A 9 7.67 9.70 16.48
C VAL A 9 6.21 9.32 16.24
N ALA A 10 5.31 10.30 16.38
CA ALA A 10 3.91 10.16 16.04
C ALA A 10 3.69 10.62 14.59
N ILE A 11 3.09 9.75 13.78
CA ILE A 11 2.60 10.06 12.44
C ILE A 11 1.09 10.13 12.54
N VAL A 12 0.53 11.29 12.20
CA VAL A 12 -0.91 11.53 12.25
C VAL A 12 -1.39 11.97 10.88
N GLY A 13 -2.45 11.34 10.40
CA GLY A 13 -3.11 11.68 9.15
C GLY A 13 -4.62 11.63 9.33
N GLY A 14 -5.36 12.47 8.61
CA GLY A 14 -6.80 12.55 8.71
C GLY A 14 -7.45 12.93 7.39
N GLY A 15 -8.64 12.42 7.13
CA GLY A 15 -9.46 12.83 6.02
C GLY A 15 -9.76 14.33 6.05
N SER A 16 -10.05 14.89 4.88
CA SER A 16 -10.37 16.30 4.74
C SER A 16 -11.81 16.46 4.28
N VAL A 17 -12.56 17.34 4.94
CA VAL A 17 -13.94 17.68 4.55
C VAL A 17 -14.00 18.15 3.09
N ALA A 18 -12.98 18.85 2.60
CA ALA A 18 -12.92 19.31 1.21
C ALA A 18 -12.78 18.17 0.19
N LYS A 19 -12.35 16.98 0.63
CA LYS A 19 -12.31 15.76 -0.18
C LYS A 19 -13.59 14.92 -0.07
N LEU A 20 -14.41 15.16 0.95
CA LEU A 20 -15.67 14.46 1.13
C LEU A 20 -16.59 14.75 -0.07
N GLY A 21 -17.24 13.72 -0.59
CA GLY A 21 -18.18 13.89 -1.70
C GLY A 21 -17.59 13.88 -3.10
N MET A 22 -16.25 13.88 -3.27
CA MET A 22 -15.61 13.88 -4.59
C MET A 22 -15.99 12.68 -5.48
N LYS A 23 -16.46 11.58 -4.88
CA LYS A 23 -16.88 10.36 -5.58
C LYS A 23 -18.37 10.07 -5.49
N PHE A 24 -19.18 10.95 -4.89
CA PHE A 24 -20.64 10.76 -4.78
C PHE A 24 -21.32 10.74 -6.14
N ALA A 25 -20.78 11.49 -7.11
CA ALA A 25 -21.33 11.56 -8.46
C ALA A 25 -21.50 10.18 -9.11
N GLY A 26 -20.54 9.26 -8.91
CA GLY A 26 -20.65 7.89 -9.40
C GLY A 26 -21.81 7.13 -8.75
N ASN A 27 -21.91 7.14 -7.42
CA ASN A 27 -22.99 6.46 -6.71
C ASN A 27 -24.37 7.04 -7.09
N LEU A 28 -24.50 8.36 -7.11
CA LEU A 28 -25.76 9.04 -7.48
C LEU A 28 -26.18 8.73 -8.92
N LYS A 29 -25.25 8.76 -9.87
CA LYS A 29 -25.53 8.44 -11.29
C LYS A 29 -26.08 7.03 -11.46
N HIS A 30 -25.65 6.09 -10.63
CA HIS A 30 -26.07 4.69 -10.67
C HIS A 30 -27.16 4.33 -9.65
N ASN A 31 -27.79 5.34 -9.02
CA ASN A 31 -28.81 5.16 -7.98
C ASN A 31 -28.37 4.21 -6.84
N MET A 32 -27.09 4.30 -6.47
CA MET A 32 -26.49 3.55 -5.37
C MET A 32 -26.45 4.42 -4.10
N PRO A 33 -26.52 3.80 -2.91
CA PRO A 33 -26.24 4.52 -1.66
C PRO A 33 -24.87 5.19 -1.70
N ILE A 34 -24.75 6.34 -1.04
CA ILE A 34 -23.45 6.98 -0.82
C ILE A 34 -22.65 6.12 0.15
N THR A 35 -21.60 5.47 -0.36
CA THR A 35 -20.73 4.57 0.43
C THR A 35 -19.55 5.29 1.08
N GLU A 36 -19.33 6.58 0.75
CA GLU A 36 -18.17 7.36 1.19
C GLU A 36 -18.52 8.65 1.94
N ASP A 37 -19.57 8.64 2.76
CA ASP A 37 -19.86 9.76 3.67
C ASP A 37 -19.17 9.55 5.03
N GLN A 38 -17.84 9.52 5.02
CA GLN A 38 -17.03 9.20 6.20
C GLN A 38 -15.74 10.02 6.21
N LEU A 39 -15.31 10.40 7.41
CA LEU A 39 -13.99 10.98 7.67
C LEU A 39 -13.25 10.08 8.65
N GLY A 40 -12.10 9.57 8.22
CA GLY A 40 -11.23 8.74 9.04
C GLY A 40 -9.97 9.49 9.47
N ALA A 41 -9.44 9.17 10.64
CA ALA A 41 -8.13 9.61 11.09
C ALA A 41 -7.31 8.42 11.58
N ILE A 42 -6.00 8.50 11.43
CA ILE A 42 -5.06 7.51 11.92
C ILE A 42 -3.91 8.18 12.66
N ALA A 43 -3.50 7.55 13.76
CA ALA A 43 -2.28 7.88 14.47
C ALA A 43 -1.43 6.61 14.59
N ILE A 44 -0.17 6.71 14.19
CA ILE A 44 0.82 5.64 14.28
C ILE A 44 1.96 6.17 15.13
N VAL A 45 2.26 5.48 16.24
CA VAL A 45 3.41 5.81 17.07
C VAL A 45 4.52 4.83 16.76
N ILE A 46 5.65 5.35 16.28
CA ILE A 46 6.86 4.58 16.03
C ILE A 46 7.81 4.85 17.18
N GLY A 47 8.11 3.82 17.96
CA GLY A 47 9.07 3.85 19.06
C GLY A 47 10.41 3.22 18.69
N GLU A 48 11.34 3.27 19.63
CA GLU A 48 12.57 2.46 19.61
C GLU A 48 12.25 0.96 19.51
N ASN A 49 13.25 0.19 19.09
CA ASN A 49 13.10 -1.25 18.94
C ASN A 49 12.88 -1.94 20.30
N ASP A 50 11.64 -2.31 20.56
CA ASP A 50 11.19 -2.96 21.80
C ASP A 50 11.43 -4.48 21.84
N GLY A 51 12.00 -5.06 20.77
CA GLY A 51 12.20 -6.49 20.58
C GLY A 51 10.90 -7.31 20.49
N LYS A 52 9.74 -6.67 20.28
CA LYS A 52 8.42 -7.30 20.27
C LYS A 52 7.58 -6.86 19.07
N SER A 53 7.39 -5.55 18.91
CA SER A 53 6.60 -4.94 17.84
C SER A 53 7.30 -5.08 16.49
N PRO A 54 6.55 -5.22 15.38
CA PRO A 54 7.13 -5.30 14.05
C PRO A 54 8.03 -4.10 13.74
N VAL A 55 9.09 -4.34 12.99
CA VAL A 55 10.08 -3.31 12.62
C VAL A 55 9.85 -2.86 11.18
N ILE A 56 10.14 -1.60 10.90
CA ILE A 56 10.12 -1.05 9.53
C ILE A 56 11.50 -1.26 8.92
N ARG A 57 11.57 -1.89 7.74
CA ARG A 57 12.81 -2.16 7.00
C ARG A 57 13.25 -0.94 6.21
N LEU A 58 14.22 -0.19 6.74
CA LEU A 58 14.76 1.01 6.10
C LEU A 58 15.77 0.72 4.97
N ASP A 59 16.32 -0.49 4.94
CA ASP A 59 17.20 -1.02 3.88
C ASP A 59 16.43 -1.40 2.60
N ALA A 60 15.10 -1.55 2.69
CA ALA A 60 14.21 -1.94 1.59
C ALA A 60 13.17 -0.85 1.23
N ILE A 61 13.53 0.43 1.35
CA ILE A 61 12.64 1.53 0.97
C ILE A 61 12.62 1.70 -0.55
N GLY A 62 11.46 1.52 -1.17
CA GLY A 62 11.25 1.88 -2.57
C GLY A 62 10.86 3.34 -2.71
N LYS A 63 11.39 4.00 -3.74
CA LYS A 63 11.06 5.39 -4.07
C LYS A 63 10.97 5.52 -5.58
N HIS A 64 9.91 6.15 -6.04
CA HIS A 64 9.77 6.57 -7.43
C HIS A 64 9.78 8.09 -7.47
N ASP A 65 10.78 8.65 -8.15
CA ASP A 65 10.96 10.10 -8.26
C ASP A 65 10.00 10.69 -9.31
N ILE A 66 9.57 11.91 -9.05
CA ILE A 66 8.77 12.70 -10.00
C ILE A 66 9.54 12.79 -11.32
N ALA A 67 8.86 12.52 -12.44
CA ALA A 67 9.39 12.46 -13.81
C ALA A 67 10.24 11.22 -14.17
N ALA A 68 10.37 10.23 -13.28
CA ALA A 68 11.10 8.98 -13.56
C ALA A 68 10.24 7.95 -14.33
N GLY A 69 9.69 8.32 -15.49
CA GLY A 69 8.90 7.42 -16.35
C GLY A 69 7.53 7.03 -15.76
N SER A 70 6.50 7.01 -16.60
CA SER A 70 5.10 6.94 -16.15
C SER A 70 4.42 5.58 -16.33
N SER A 71 5.10 4.56 -16.89
CA SER A 71 4.47 3.25 -17.06
C SER A 71 4.28 2.55 -15.72
N ALA A 72 3.14 1.90 -15.53
CA ALA A 72 2.82 1.20 -14.28
C ALA A 72 3.91 0.17 -13.91
N GLN A 73 4.45 -0.55 -14.89
CA GLN A 73 5.54 -1.51 -14.67
C GLN A 73 6.84 -0.83 -14.19
N ALA A 74 7.19 0.34 -14.72
CA ALA A 74 8.39 1.06 -14.29
C ALA A 74 8.26 1.56 -12.85
N ILE A 75 7.09 2.10 -12.50
CA ILE A 75 6.78 2.52 -11.13
C ILE A 75 6.88 1.32 -10.19
N TYR A 76 6.22 0.21 -10.51
CA TYR A 76 6.24 -0.98 -9.68
C TYR A 76 7.61 -1.65 -9.58
N LYS A 77 8.45 -1.56 -10.63
CA LYS A 77 9.84 -1.99 -10.55
C LYS A 77 10.60 -1.18 -9.49
N LYS A 78 10.46 0.16 -9.49
CA LYS A 78 11.08 1.05 -8.49
C LYS A 78 10.53 0.85 -7.08
N LEU A 79 9.23 0.63 -6.95
CA LEU A 79 8.57 0.52 -5.65
C LEU A 79 8.59 -0.89 -5.06
N ILE A 80 8.71 -1.95 -5.85
CA ILE A 80 8.62 -3.33 -5.33
C ILE A 80 9.90 -4.10 -5.62
N VAL A 81 10.29 -4.19 -6.89
CA VAL A 81 11.36 -5.10 -7.31
C VAL A 81 12.72 -4.66 -6.76
N GLU A 82 13.14 -3.42 -7.04
CA GLU A 82 14.44 -2.90 -6.61
C GLU A 82 14.66 -2.87 -5.08
N PRO A 83 13.66 -2.51 -4.24
CA PRO A 83 13.82 -2.64 -2.79
C PRO A 83 13.92 -4.08 -2.30
N LEU A 84 13.21 -5.04 -2.90
CA LEU A 84 13.30 -6.46 -2.52
C LEU A 84 14.65 -7.06 -2.93
N GLU A 85 15.13 -6.75 -4.14
CA GLU A 85 16.43 -7.22 -4.62
C GLU A 85 17.59 -6.76 -3.72
N ARG A 86 17.53 -5.52 -3.20
CA ARG A 86 18.54 -4.99 -2.26
C ARG A 86 18.70 -5.83 -1.00
N ILE A 87 17.65 -6.51 -0.57
CA ILE A 87 17.66 -7.38 0.62
C ILE A 87 17.62 -8.86 0.26
N GLY A 88 17.84 -9.20 -1.02
CA GLY A 88 17.89 -10.59 -1.51
C GLY A 88 16.54 -11.32 -1.48
N MET A 89 15.42 -10.59 -1.52
CA MET A 89 14.07 -11.16 -1.53
C MET A 89 13.43 -11.05 -2.94
N GLY A 90 12.54 -11.98 -3.23
CA GLY A 90 11.60 -11.93 -4.36
C GLY A 90 10.23 -11.38 -3.97
N ILE A 91 9.36 -11.20 -4.98
CA ILE A 91 7.97 -10.78 -4.80
C ILE A 91 7.20 -11.81 -3.95
N LEU A 92 7.47 -13.10 -4.15
CA LEU A 92 6.76 -14.17 -3.43
C LEU A 92 7.23 -14.40 -1.98
N ASP A 93 8.31 -13.74 -1.55
CA ASP A 93 8.78 -13.77 -0.16
C ASP A 93 8.02 -12.79 0.75
N ILE A 94 7.15 -11.97 0.16
CA ILE A 94 6.25 -11.07 0.89
C ILE A 94 4.91 -11.75 1.11
N ASP A 95 4.47 -11.85 2.37
CA ASP A 95 3.22 -12.54 2.70
C ASP A 95 1.98 -11.72 2.30
N LYS A 96 2.03 -10.40 2.47
CA LYS A 96 0.92 -9.49 2.15
C LYS A 96 1.37 -8.17 1.53
N PHE A 97 0.76 -7.78 0.42
CA PHE A 97 0.95 -6.48 -0.23
C PHE A 97 -0.24 -5.55 0.03
N ALA A 98 0.00 -4.49 0.79
CA ALA A 98 -0.92 -3.37 0.94
C ALA A 98 -0.66 -2.35 -0.18
N VAL A 99 -1.46 -2.44 -1.23
CA VAL A 99 -1.41 -1.55 -2.40
C VAL A 99 -2.40 -0.38 -2.22
N GLU A 100 -2.82 0.25 -3.30
CA GLU A 100 -3.91 1.23 -3.27
C GLU A 100 -5.25 0.52 -3.00
N LEU A 101 -5.61 0.37 -1.72
CA LEU A 101 -6.76 -0.42 -1.24
C LEU A 101 -8.10 0.34 -1.28
N HIS A 102 -8.31 1.19 -2.29
CA HIS A 102 -9.58 1.91 -2.42
C HIS A 102 -10.76 0.94 -2.57
N ASN A 103 -11.84 1.19 -1.84
CA ASN A 103 -13.04 0.36 -1.90
C ASN A 103 -13.65 0.37 -3.32
N PRO A 104 -13.79 -0.80 -3.98
CA PRO A 104 -14.43 -0.92 -5.30
C PRO A 104 -15.84 -0.33 -5.38
N ASP A 105 -16.63 -0.38 -4.30
CA ASP A 105 -17.97 0.20 -4.24
C ASP A 105 -17.97 1.73 -4.42
N ILE A 106 -16.81 2.37 -4.23
CA ILE A 106 -16.57 3.80 -4.47
C ILE A 106 -15.97 4.00 -5.86
N THR A 107 -14.98 3.19 -6.24
CA THR A 107 -14.19 3.42 -7.45
C THR A 107 -14.88 2.94 -8.74
N GLU A 108 -15.60 1.81 -8.71
CA GLU A 108 -16.27 1.27 -9.90
C GLU A 108 -17.38 2.17 -10.45
N PRO A 109 -18.31 2.72 -9.63
CA PRO A 109 -19.35 3.63 -10.13
C PRO A 109 -18.78 4.93 -10.72
N ASN A 110 -17.54 5.29 -10.33
CA ASN A 110 -16.82 6.44 -10.86
C ASN A 110 -15.95 6.10 -12.09
N GLY A 111 -16.03 4.88 -12.61
CA GLY A 111 -15.29 4.44 -13.79
C GLY A 111 -13.81 4.16 -13.54
N ASN A 112 -13.38 4.08 -12.28
CA ASN A 112 -11.99 3.74 -11.93
C ASN A 112 -11.75 2.21 -11.88
N GLY A 113 -12.80 1.41 -11.85
CA GLY A 113 -12.71 -0.05 -11.75
C GLY A 113 -12.24 -0.54 -10.37
N ASN A 114 -11.93 -1.82 -10.26
CA ASN A 114 -11.34 -2.42 -9.06
C ASN A 114 -9.82 -2.15 -9.02
N VAL A 115 -9.45 -1.04 -8.36
CA VAL A 115 -8.06 -0.56 -8.27
C VAL A 115 -7.12 -1.57 -7.59
N PRO A 116 -7.44 -2.14 -6.40
CA PRO A 116 -6.60 -3.15 -5.76
C PRO A 116 -6.32 -4.35 -6.67
N ARG A 117 -7.36 -4.94 -7.27
CA ARG A 117 -7.23 -6.11 -8.15
C ARG A 117 -6.32 -5.87 -9.34
N ASN A 118 -6.42 -4.69 -9.97
CA ASN A 118 -5.54 -4.31 -11.07
C ASN A 118 -4.08 -4.16 -10.64
N ASN A 119 -3.84 -3.63 -9.44
CA ASN A 119 -2.50 -3.55 -8.87
C ASN A 119 -1.94 -4.95 -8.59
N TYR A 120 -2.72 -5.86 -8.00
CA TYR A 120 -2.29 -7.24 -7.75
C TYR A 120 -1.95 -8.00 -9.03
N ARG A 121 -2.78 -7.87 -10.08
CA ARG A 121 -2.47 -8.43 -11.40
C ARG A 121 -1.16 -7.90 -11.97
N THR A 122 -0.86 -6.62 -11.76
CA THR A 122 0.41 -6.03 -12.19
C THR A 122 1.60 -6.65 -11.45
N ILE A 123 1.49 -6.81 -10.12
CA ILE A 123 2.54 -7.44 -9.30
C ILE A 123 2.72 -8.91 -9.67
N ALA A 124 1.64 -9.65 -9.85
CA ALA A 124 1.66 -11.04 -10.29
C ALA A 124 2.32 -11.19 -11.67
N GLY A 125 2.00 -10.30 -12.61
CA GLY A 125 2.64 -10.26 -13.92
C GLY A 125 4.15 -10.02 -13.85
N MET A 126 4.62 -9.16 -12.94
CA MET A 126 6.06 -8.99 -12.70
C MET A 126 6.70 -10.26 -12.11
N ALA A 127 6.03 -10.93 -11.17
CA ALA A 127 6.53 -12.19 -10.59
C ALA A 127 6.66 -13.28 -11.67
N VAL A 128 5.71 -13.34 -12.62
CA VAL A 128 5.78 -14.24 -13.79
C VAL A 128 6.94 -13.89 -14.71
N LEU A 129 7.11 -12.61 -15.05
CA LEU A 129 8.22 -12.15 -15.90
C LEU A 129 9.60 -12.42 -15.28
N ARG A 130 9.67 -12.45 -13.95
CA ARG A 130 10.89 -12.76 -13.19
C ARG A 130 11.11 -14.26 -12.98
N GLY A 131 10.19 -15.12 -13.45
CA GLY A 131 10.25 -16.56 -13.25
C GLY A 131 9.98 -17.03 -11.82
N GLU A 132 9.47 -16.15 -10.95
CA GLU A 132 9.12 -16.49 -9.56
C GLU A 132 7.77 -17.21 -9.48
N MET A 133 6.87 -16.94 -10.45
CA MET A 133 5.51 -17.46 -10.49
C MET A 133 5.17 -18.04 -11.87
N ASP A 134 4.39 -19.12 -11.89
CA ASP A 134 3.78 -19.62 -13.12
C ASP A 134 2.57 -18.76 -13.53
N LYS A 135 2.43 -18.46 -14.82
CA LYS A 135 1.34 -17.64 -15.37
C LYS A 135 -0.06 -18.16 -14.99
N SER A 136 -0.23 -19.48 -14.85
CA SER A 136 -1.49 -20.11 -14.42
C SER A 136 -1.92 -19.73 -13.01
N LYS A 137 -0.99 -19.26 -12.16
CA LYS A 137 -1.27 -18.84 -10.77
C LYS A 137 -1.55 -17.35 -10.63
N MET A 138 -1.53 -16.59 -11.74
CA MET A 138 -1.67 -15.13 -11.70
C MET A 138 -3.05 -14.69 -11.18
N ASP A 139 -4.12 -15.43 -11.48
CA ASP A 139 -5.48 -15.07 -11.06
C ASP A 139 -5.75 -15.26 -9.57
N SER A 140 -5.03 -16.17 -8.90
CA SER A 140 -5.14 -16.42 -7.46
C SER A 140 -4.13 -15.63 -6.62
N TYR A 141 -3.37 -14.73 -7.25
CA TYR A 141 -2.36 -13.93 -6.56
C TYR A 141 -2.98 -13.06 -5.47
N GLU A 142 -4.11 -12.40 -5.77
CA GLU A 142 -4.83 -11.54 -4.83
C GLU A 142 -5.31 -12.31 -3.59
N ASP A 143 -5.80 -13.54 -3.76
CA ASP A 143 -6.30 -14.35 -2.64
C ASP A 143 -5.19 -14.65 -1.62
N LYS A 144 -3.99 -14.96 -2.12
CA LYS A 144 -2.86 -15.34 -1.28
C LYS A 144 -2.11 -14.11 -0.75
N TYR A 145 -1.68 -13.21 -1.63
CA TYR A 145 -0.76 -12.12 -1.31
C TYR A 145 -1.47 -10.76 -1.16
N GLY A 146 -2.72 -10.67 -1.60
CA GLY A 146 -3.52 -9.46 -1.56
C GLY A 146 -4.63 -9.49 -0.51
N MET A 147 -5.54 -8.52 -0.67
CA MET A 147 -6.76 -8.30 0.09
C MET A 147 -7.72 -7.40 -0.71
N PRO A 148 -9.04 -7.48 -0.51
CA PRO A 148 -9.97 -6.58 -1.16
C PRO A 148 -9.74 -5.13 -0.74
N GLY A 149 -10.12 -4.19 -1.59
CA GLY A 149 -10.11 -2.78 -1.24
C GLY A 149 -11.22 -2.46 -0.23
N PHE A 150 -10.88 -1.73 0.82
CA PHE A 150 -11.82 -1.32 1.87
C PHE A 150 -11.60 0.13 2.34
N SER A 151 -10.52 0.77 1.89
CA SER A 151 -10.18 2.13 2.29
C SER A 151 -11.07 3.13 1.54
N PRO A 152 -11.61 4.16 2.23
CA PRO A 152 -12.19 5.30 1.55
C PRO A 152 -11.09 6.10 0.80
N THR A 153 -11.50 7.03 -0.05
CA THR A 153 -10.66 7.90 -0.89
C THR A 153 -10.38 9.25 -0.21
N GLN A 154 -9.77 9.22 0.98
CA GLN A 154 -9.71 10.39 1.90
C GLN A 154 -8.53 11.36 1.68
N GLY A 155 -7.80 11.25 0.58
CA GLY A 155 -6.78 12.22 0.13
C GLY A 155 -5.48 12.30 0.93
N HIS A 156 -5.54 12.37 2.27
CA HIS A 156 -4.37 12.57 3.15
C HIS A 156 -3.88 11.28 3.83
N ILE A 157 -4.69 10.22 3.81
CA ILE A 157 -4.29 8.89 4.26
C ILE A 157 -4.09 8.04 3.00
N PRO A 158 -2.86 7.60 2.68
CA PRO A 158 -2.65 6.65 1.59
C PRO A 158 -3.46 5.39 1.86
N SER A 159 -4.19 4.88 0.86
CA SER A 159 -5.15 3.78 1.06
C SER A 159 -4.51 2.46 1.47
N ALA A 160 -3.18 2.30 1.31
CA ALA A 160 -2.44 1.17 1.87
C ALA A 160 -2.36 1.18 3.41
N ILE A 161 -2.29 2.37 4.02
CA ILE A 161 -1.98 2.56 5.44
C ILE A 161 -3.04 2.00 6.39
N PRO A 162 -4.36 2.05 6.12
CA PRO A 162 -5.36 1.39 6.95
C PRO A 162 -5.08 -0.09 7.23
N PHE A 163 -4.40 -0.81 6.32
CA PHE A 163 -4.02 -2.20 6.55
C PHE A 163 -2.90 -2.37 7.60
N LEU A 164 -2.15 -1.32 7.95
CA LEU A 164 -1.01 -1.40 8.87
C LEU A 164 -1.38 -1.99 10.22
N ILE A 165 -2.55 -1.62 10.75
CA ILE A 165 -3.04 -2.13 12.04
C ILE A 165 -3.32 -3.63 11.92
N HIS A 166 -3.94 -4.07 10.83
CA HIS A 166 -4.21 -5.48 10.58
C HIS A 166 -2.93 -6.28 10.38
N ALA A 167 -2.01 -5.79 9.54
CA ALA A 167 -0.70 -6.41 9.32
C ALA A 167 0.08 -6.56 10.62
N ARG A 168 0.11 -5.53 11.47
CA ARG A 168 0.73 -5.60 12.80
C ARG A 168 0.11 -6.72 13.63
N GLN A 169 -1.23 -6.81 13.70
CA GLN A 169 -1.90 -7.85 14.47
C GLN A 169 -1.60 -9.25 13.92
N MET A 170 -1.63 -9.43 12.61
CA MET A 170 -1.30 -10.71 11.96
C MET A 170 0.15 -11.13 12.25
N ILE A 171 1.12 -10.20 12.19
CA ILE A 171 2.52 -10.47 12.54
C ILE A 171 2.66 -10.86 14.01
N MET A 172 1.99 -10.12 14.91
CA MET A 172 2.02 -10.40 16.36
C MET A 172 1.42 -11.76 16.71
N LYS A 173 0.43 -12.23 15.92
CA LYS A 173 -0.17 -13.57 16.03
C LYS A 173 0.64 -14.66 15.32
N GLY A 174 1.66 -14.29 14.54
CA GLY A 174 2.46 -15.22 13.73
C GLY A 174 1.76 -15.75 12.47
N GLU A 175 0.67 -15.11 12.04
CA GLU A 175 -0.08 -15.47 10.83
C GLU A 175 0.68 -15.10 9.55
N ILE A 176 1.44 -14.00 9.60
CA ILE A 176 2.36 -13.56 8.55
C ILE A 176 3.70 -13.15 9.18
N LYS A 177 4.77 -13.16 8.39
CA LYS A 177 6.11 -12.70 8.78
C LYS A 177 6.34 -11.26 8.38
N ASN A 178 5.80 -10.81 7.26
CA ASN A 178 6.03 -9.46 6.75
C ASN A 178 4.83 -8.93 5.95
N SER A 179 4.83 -7.63 5.69
CA SER A 179 3.92 -7.02 4.73
C SER A 179 4.58 -5.81 4.08
N MET A 180 4.41 -5.69 2.77
CA MET A 180 4.91 -4.57 2.00
C MET A 180 3.79 -3.57 1.71
N PHE A 181 4.05 -2.30 2.01
CA PHE A 181 3.15 -1.17 1.79
C PHE A 181 3.62 -0.39 0.58
N VAL A 182 2.73 -0.15 -0.38
CA VAL A 182 3.04 0.55 -1.63
C VAL A 182 2.07 1.72 -1.78
N GLY A 183 2.56 2.92 -1.48
CA GLY A 183 1.86 4.17 -1.70
C GLY A 183 2.26 4.77 -3.05
N LYS A 184 1.26 5.02 -3.91
CA LYS A 184 1.44 5.79 -5.14
C LYS A 184 0.87 7.19 -4.95
N GLY A 185 1.52 8.16 -5.58
CA GLY A 185 1.09 9.53 -5.72
C GLY A 185 -0.33 9.66 -6.28
N SER A 186 -0.91 10.84 -6.08
CA SER A 186 -2.28 11.09 -6.51
C SER A 186 -2.47 10.85 -8.00
N MET A 187 -3.37 9.92 -8.34
CA MET A 187 -3.84 9.74 -9.72
C MET A 187 -4.45 11.02 -10.32
N PHE A 188 -4.98 11.92 -9.48
CA PHE A 188 -5.55 13.19 -9.94
C PHE A 188 -4.47 14.11 -10.47
N LEU A 189 -3.40 14.32 -9.69
CA LEU A 189 -2.27 15.14 -10.13
C LEU A 189 -1.56 14.47 -11.32
N GLY A 190 -1.35 13.15 -11.26
CA GLY A 190 -0.76 12.40 -12.37
C GLY A 190 -1.55 12.49 -13.67
N LYS A 191 -2.87 12.58 -13.63
CA LYS A 191 -3.69 12.83 -14.84
C LYS A 191 -3.56 14.25 -15.39
N MET A 192 -3.14 15.22 -14.58
CA MET A 192 -2.97 16.61 -15.01
C MET A 192 -1.54 16.92 -15.44
N THR A 193 -0.55 16.20 -14.90
CA THR A 193 0.88 16.52 -15.10
C THR A 193 1.66 15.42 -15.81
N ASP A 194 1.08 14.22 -15.99
CA ASP A 194 1.78 12.98 -16.38
C ASP A 194 2.93 12.59 -15.45
N LEU A 195 2.99 13.18 -14.25
CA LEU A 195 3.99 12.90 -13.24
C LEU A 195 3.38 12.05 -12.13
N SER A 196 4.09 11.00 -11.75
CA SER A 196 3.77 10.20 -10.57
C SER A 196 4.98 10.15 -9.65
N ASP A 197 4.69 10.13 -8.36
CA ASP A 197 5.63 9.78 -7.30
C ASP A 197 5.13 8.54 -6.58
N GLY A 198 5.97 7.97 -5.73
CA GLY A 198 5.56 6.86 -4.88
C GLY A 198 6.62 6.48 -3.88
N MET A 199 6.18 5.82 -2.83
CA MET A 199 7.04 5.23 -1.82
C MET A 199 6.52 3.88 -1.39
N SER A 200 7.45 3.01 -1.00
CA SER A 200 7.12 1.74 -0.37
C SER A 200 8.05 1.43 0.78
N PHE A 201 7.55 0.62 1.69
CA PHE A 201 8.30 0.11 2.82
C PHE A 201 7.77 -1.27 3.23
N ILE A 202 8.57 -2.00 3.97
CA ILE A 202 8.19 -3.31 4.52
C ILE A 202 8.12 -3.17 6.04
N ILE A 203 7.10 -3.78 6.63
CA ILE A 203 7.15 -4.14 8.05
C ILE A 203 7.37 -5.64 8.17
N GLU A 204 8.14 -6.04 9.17
CA GLU A 204 8.42 -7.45 9.41
C GLU A 204 8.42 -7.81 10.88
N LYS A 205 8.26 -9.10 11.16
CA LYS A 205 8.43 -9.68 12.48
C LYS A 205 9.80 -9.29 13.04
N ASN A 206 9.78 -8.80 14.26
CA ASN A 206 10.99 -8.43 14.96
C ASN A 206 11.77 -9.68 15.39
N ASN A 207 12.95 -9.87 14.81
CA ASN A 207 13.86 -10.96 15.13
C ASN A 207 15.09 -10.49 15.92
N SER A 208 15.13 -9.21 16.28
CA SER A 208 16.28 -8.58 16.92
C SER A 208 16.14 -8.53 18.44
N ARG A 209 17.28 -8.50 19.15
CA ARG A 209 17.30 -8.22 20.59
C ARG A 209 17.05 -6.72 20.80
N LYS A 210 16.42 -6.37 21.92
CA LYS A 210 16.16 -4.97 22.32
C LYS A 210 17.44 -4.13 22.18
N SER A 211 17.32 -2.94 21.58
CA SER A 211 18.40 -1.94 21.47
C SER A 211 18.17 -0.81 22.44
#